data_AF-A0A3B8JBC6-F1
#
_entry.id   AF-A0A3B8JBC6-F1
#
_cell.length_a   1.000
_cell.length_b   1.000
_cell.length_c   1.000
_cell.angle_alpha   90.00
_cell.angle_beta   90.00
_cell.angle_gamma   90.00
#
_symmetry.space_group_name_H-M   'P 1'
#
loop_
_entity.id
_entity.type
_entity.pdbx_description
1 polymer ?
#
loop_
_entity_poly.entity_id
_entity_poly.type
_entity_poly.pdbx_seq_one_letter_code
_entity_poly.pdbx_strand_id
1 'polypeptide(L)'
;MARKQDSGIHDMREKKENTTGIVARIEAGEFEVDHGDYQRIARLCLKSDGKPYTADYVRKVLLGLRKNAVIEKKALAYFRKKQSMYKALQKIS
;
A
#
# COMPACT_ATOMS: atom_id res chain seq x y z
N MET A 1 24.29 -45.86 9.98
CA MET A 1 24.29 -44.42 9.67
C MET A 1 23.77 -44.23 8.26
N ALA A 2 22.61 -43.58 8.08
CA ALA A 2 22.16 -43.06 6.80
C ALA A 2 21.17 -41.92 7.08
N ARG A 3 21.63 -40.66 6.92
CA ARG A 3 20.78 -39.46 7.00
C ARG A 3 19.92 -39.41 5.73
N LYS A 4 18.60 -39.54 5.86
CA LYS A 4 17.68 -39.05 4.84
C LYS A 4 17.49 -37.56 5.10
N GLN A 5 18.02 -36.73 4.22
CA GLN A 5 17.68 -35.31 4.13
C GLN A 5 16.30 -35.24 3.50
N ASP A 6 15.28 -35.05 4.33
CA ASP A 6 13.95 -34.70 3.87
C ASP A 6 13.99 -33.22 3.48
N SER A 7 14.33 -32.96 2.21
CA SER A 7 14.16 -31.63 1.62
C SER A 7 12.67 -31.44 1.40
N GLY A 8 11.97 -31.04 2.46
CA GLY A 8 10.63 -30.49 2.37
C GLY A 8 10.66 -29.27 1.46
N ILE A 9 10.38 -29.49 0.17
CA ILE A 9 10.04 -28.43 -0.77
C ILE A 9 8.73 -27.87 -0.23
N HIS A 10 8.86 -26.83 0.61
CA HIS A 10 7.72 -26.02 1.00
C HIS A 10 7.20 -25.36 -0.27
N ASP A 11 6.12 -25.96 -0.77
CA ASP A 11 5.22 -25.47 -1.78
C ASP A 11 5.09 -23.94 -1.65
N MET A 12 5.71 -23.20 -2.57
CA MET A 12 5.59 -21.74 -2.71
C MET A 12 4.19 -21.36 -3.23
N ARG A 13 3.13 -21.97 -2.70
CA ARG A 13 1.79 -21.42 -2.72
C ARG A 13 1.69 -20.41 -1.58
N GLU A 14 2.56 -19.41 -1.59
CA GLU A 14 2.46 -18.30 -0.64
C GLU A 14 1.24 -17.44 -0.99
N LYS A 15 0.17 -17.67 -0.23
CA LYS A 15 -0.83 -16.69 0.18
C LYS A 15 -1.46 -15.85 -0.95
N LYS A 16 -2.34 -16.48 -1.72
CA LYS A 16 -3.48 -15.78 -2.35
C LYS A 16 -4.60 -15.48 -1.35
N GLU A 17 -4.24 -14.96 -0.18
CA GLU A 17 -5.22 -14.54 0.82
C GLU A 17 -4.97 -13.06 1.12
N ASN A 18 -6.00 -12.26 0.86
CA ASN A 18 -6.08 -10.81 1.07
C ASN A 18 -5.63 -9.90 -0.10
N THR A 19 -6.21 -10.13 -1.28
CA THR A 19 -6.21 -9.21 -2.45
C THR A 19 -7.02 -7.91 -2.23
N THR A 20 -7.22 -7.47 -0.99
CA THR A 20 -7.95 -6.26 -0.57
C THR A 20 -7.03 -5.16 -0.03
N GLY A 21 -5.72 -5.29 -0.19
CA GLY A 21 -4.74 -4.27 0.19
C GLY A 21 -4.71 -3.07 -0.76
N ILE A 22 -4.23 -1.92 -0.28
CA ILE A 22 -4.10 -0.70 -1.09
C ILE A 22 -3.27 -0.91 -2.36
N VAL A 23 -2.25 -1.77 -2.28
CA VAL A 23 -1.34 -2.12 -3.39
C VAL A 23 -2.10 -2.75 -4.55
N ALA A 24 -2.93 -3.76 -4.27
CA ALA A 24 -3.72 -4.45 -5.29
C ALA A 24 -4.69 -3.49 -6.01
N ARG A 25 -5.23 -2.51 -5.30
CA ARG A 25 -6.13 -1.49 -5.87
C ARG A 25 -5.39 -0.49 -6.75
N ILE A 26 -4.16 -0.15 -6.39
CA ILE A 26 -3.29 0.67 -7.24
C ILE A 26 -2.91 -0.12 -8.50
N GLU A 27 -2.51 -1.38 -8.37
CA GLU A 27 -2.16 -2.26 -9.50
C GLU A 27 -3.35 -2.52 -10.44
N ALA A 28 -4.56 -2.64 -9.90
CA ALA A 28 -5.80 -2.76 -10.67
C ALA A 28 -6.21 -1.44 -11.37
N GLY A 29 -5.47 -0.35 -11.16
CA GLY A 29 -5.79 0.96 -11.74
C GLY A 29 -6.98 1.68 -11.10
N GLU A 30 -7.48 1.21 -9.94
CA GLU A 30 -8.59 1.88 -9.25
C GLU A 30 -8.18 3.25 -8.69
N PHE A 31 -6.90 3.39 -8.35
CA PHE A 31 -6.32 4.62 -7.81
C PHE A 31 -5.13 5.07 -8.63
N GLU A 32 -5.23 6.30 -9.14
CA GLU A 32 -4.12 7.01 -9.76
C GLU A 32 -3.24 7.67 -8.68
N VAL A 33 -1.96 7.32 -8.70
CA VAL A 33 -0.97 7.78 -7.72
C VAL A 33 -0.07 8.83 -8.36
N ASP A 34 -0.19 10.07 -7.90
CA ASP A 34 0.70 11.16 -8.33
C ASP A 34 1.97 11.19 -7.47
N HIS A 35 3.04 11.77 -8.01
CA HIS A 35 4.29 11.94 -7.27
C HIS A 35 4.10 12.69 -5.94
N GLY A 36 3.20 13.68 -5.90
CA GLY A 36 2.86 14.43 -4.69
C GLY A 36 2.10 13.63 -3.63
N ASP A 37 1.50 12.50 -3.99
CA ASP A 37 0.65 11.71 -3.08
C ASP A 37 1.48 11.04 -1.99
N TYR A 38 2.69 10.60 -2.32
CA TYR A 38 3.61 10.02 -1.34
C TYR A 38 3.91 11.00 -0.21
N GLN A 39 4.17 12.27 -0.53
CA GLN A 39 4.43 13.30 0.47
C GLN A 39 3.17 13.69 1.25
N ARG A 40 2.00 13.74 0.58
CA ARG A 40 0.73 14.03 1.25
C ARG A 40 0.37 12.93 2.27
N ILE A 41 0.46 11.67 1.86
CA ILE A 41 0.20 10.52 2.75
C ILE A 41 1.23 10.47 3.89
N ALA A 42 2.51 10.72 3.60
CA ALA A 42 3.55 10.80 4.62
C ALA A 42 3.21 11.81 5.74
N ARG A 43 2.70 12.99 5.38
CA ARG A 43 2.27 14.02 6.35
C ARG A 43 1.03 13.59 7.17
N LEU A 44 0.21 12.69 6.66
CA LEU A 44 -0.98 12.15 7.35
C LEU A 44 -0.66 10.99 8.30
N CYS A 45 0.54 10.44 8.22
CA CYS A 45 0.99 9.29 8.98
C CYS A 45 2.11 9.70 9.92
N LEU A 46 1.78 9.87 11.20
CA LEU A 46 2.79 10.12 12.24
C LEU A 46 3.28 8.79 12.81
N LYS A 47 4.57 8.74 13.12
CA LYS A 47 5.22 7.69 13.91
C LYS A 47 4.94 7.92 15.40
N SER A 48 5.36 6.98 16.23
CA SER A 48 5.25 7.08 17.70
C SER A 48 6.02 8.26 18.29
N ASP A 49 7.09 8.71 17.63
CA ASP A 49 7.88 9.89 18.01
C ASP A 49 7.25 11.22 17.53
N GLY A 50 6.03 11.18 16.97
CA GLY A 50 5.32 12.34 16.45
C GLY A 50 5.80 12.84 15.10
N LYS A 51 6.86 12.25 14.51
CA LYS A 51 7.38 12.66 13.20
C LYS A 51 6.63 11.95 12.07
N PRO A 52 6.42 12.61 10.91
CA PRO A 52 5.84 11.94 9.75
C PRO A 52 6.76 10.84 9.21
N TYR A 53 6.19 9.88 8.49
CA TYR A 53 6.99 9.00 7.64
C TYR A 53 7.63 9.79 6.49
N THR A 54 8.66 9.23 5.86
CA THR A 54 9.24 9.82 4.64
C THR A 54 8.40 9.43 3.43
N ALA A 55 8.41 10.28 2.40
CA ALA A 55 7.73 9.99 1.13
C ALA A 55 8.29 8.71 0.48
N ASP A 56 9.60 8.50 0.53
CA ASP A 56 10.24 7.27 0.02
C ASP A 56 9.74 6.01 0.74
N TYR A 57 9.59 6.07 2.07
CA TYR A 57 9.07 4.94 2.83
C TYR A 57 7.61 4.65 2.47
N VAL A 58 6.78 5.68 2.34
CA VAL A 58 5.39 5.55 1.88
C VAL A 58 5.34 4.93 0.48
N ARG A 59 6.17 5.40 -0.46
CA ARG A 59 6.29 4.82 -1.80
C ARG A 59 6.60 3.32 -1.74
N LYS A 60 7.58 2.91 -0.95
CA LYS A 60 7.91 1.47 -0.77
C LYS A 60 6.75 0.66 -0.21
N VAL A 61 5.94 1.23 0.69
CA VAL A 61 4.72 0.57 1.19
C VAL A 61 3.66 0.43 0.09
N LEU A 62 3.41 1.51 -0.67
CA LEU A 62 2.41 1.49 -1.75
C LEU A 62 2.82 0.61 -2.94
N LEU A 63 4.12 0.35 -3.11
CA LEU A 63 4.66 -0.62 -4.07
C LEU A 63 4.71 -2.06 -3.51
N GLY A 64 4.20 -2.30 -2.31
CA GLY A 64 4.24 -3.63 -1.68
C GLY A 64 5.60 -4.09 -1.19
N LEU A 65 6.66 -3.28 -1.33
CA LEU A 65 8.04 -3.58 -0.91
C LEU A 65 8.22 -3.55 0.63
N ARG A 66 7.30 -2.88 1.34
CA ARG A 66 7.25 -2.80 2.80
C ARG A 66 5.80 -2.96 3.26
N LYS A 67 5.60 -3.44 4.49
CA LYS A 67 4.28 -3.55 5.12
C LYS A 67 4.15 -2.53 6.23
N ASN A 68 3.10 -1.72 6.19
CA ASN A 68 2.78 -0.77 7.26
C ASN A 68 1.27 -0.47 7.26
N ALA A 69 0.54 -1.11 8.17
CA ALA A 69 -0.91 -1.02 8.23
C ALA A 69 -1.45 0.41 8.44
N VAL A 70 -0.70 1.26 9.15
CA VAL A 70 -1.10 2.66 9.38
C VAL A 70 -1.05 3.45 8.08
N ILE A 71 0.04 3.31 7.32
CA ILE A 71 0.18 3.96 6.01
C ILE A 71 -0.87 3.42 5.03
N GLU A 72 -1.07 2.10 4.98
CA GLU A 72 -2.06 1.49 4.07
C GLU A 72 -3.48 2.00 4.35
N LYS A 73 -3.89 2.06 5.63
CA LYS A 73 -5.21 2.58 6.03
C LYS A 73 -5.38 4.06 5.66
N LYS A 74 -4.36 4.88 5.90
CA LYS A 74 -4.39 6.32 5.59
C LYS A 74 -4.36 6.58 4.09
N ALA A 75 -3.56 5.84 3.34
CA ALA A 75 -3.52 5.89 1.89
C ALA A 75 -4.87 5.53 1.27
N LEU A 76 -5.52 4.46 1.75
CA LEU A 76 -6.85 4.08 1.28
C LEU A 76 -7.89 5.19 1.50
N ALA A 77 -7.90 5.81 2.68
CA ALA A 77 -8.80 6.93 2.96
C ALA A 77 -8.49 8.15 2.06
N TYR A 78 -7.20 8.44 1.85
CA TYR A 78 -6.73 9.52 1.00
C TYR A 78 -7.21 9.35 -0.45
N PHE A 79 -6.96 8.20 -1.07
CA PHE A 79 -7.31 7.97 -2.48
C PHE A 79 -8.82 7.92 -2.72
N ARG A 80 -9.60 7.37 -1.78
CA ARG A 80 -11.08 7.43 -1.84
C ARG A 80 -11.57 8.88 -1.86
N LYS A 81 -11.00 9.75 -1.02
CA LYS A 81 -11.34 11.17 -0.99
C LYS A 81 -10.92 11.86 -2.29
N LYS A 82 -9.70 11.60 -2.77
CA LYS A 82 -9.18 12.12 -4.04
C LYS A 82 -10.12 11.78 -5.21
N GLN A 83 -10.53 10.52 -5.32
CA GLN A 83 -11.42 10.05 -6.37
C GLN A 83 -12.83 10.66 -6.26
N SER A 84 -13.37 10.80 -5.05
CA SER A 84 -14.65 11.48 -4.81
C SER A 84 -14.60 12.94 -5.29
N MET A 85 -13.51 13.65 -4.98
CA MET A 85 -13.31 15.03 -5.44
C MET A 85 -13.22 15.13 -6.96
N TYR A 86 -12.47 14.25 -7.62
CA TYR A 86 -12.41 14.24 -9.09
C TYR A 86 -13.77 13.97 -9.73
N LYS A 87 -14.53 13.01 -9.21
CA LYS A 87 -15.89 12.73 -9.68
C LYS A 87 -16.81 13.95 -9.50
N ALA A 88 -16.67 14.69 -8.41
CA ALA A 88 -17.43 15.91 -8.19
C ALA A 88 -17.06 17.00 -9.19
N LEU A 89 -15.76 17.20 -9.46
CA LEU A 89 -15.27 18.16 -10.44
C LEU A 89 -15.74 17.84 -11.86
N GLN A 90 -15.71 16.56 -12.26
CA GLN A 90 -16.19 16.10 -13.58
C GLN A 90 -17.70 16.34 -13.80
N LYS A 91 -18.50 16.46 -12.73
CA LYS A 91 -19.93 16.77 -12.85
C LYS A 91 -20.21 18.26 -13.02
N ILE A 92 -19.25 19.11 -12.68
CA ILE A 92 -19.37 20.57 -12.72
C ILE A 92 -18.83 21.12 -14.06
N SER A 93 -17.85 20.44 -14.65
CA SER A 93 -17.33 20.73 -15.99
C SER A 93 -18.26 20.23 -17.09
#